data_AF-A0AAV9WKS8-F1
#
_entry.id   AF-A0AAV9WKS8-F1
#
_cell.length_a   1.000
_cell.length_b   1.000
_cell.length_c   1.000
_cell.angle_alpha   90.00
_cell.angle_beta   90.00
_cell.angle_gamma   90.00
#
_symmetry.space_group_name_H-M   'P 1'
#
loop_
_entity.id
_entity.type
_entity.pdbx_description
1 polymer ?
#
loop_
_entity_poly.entity_id
_entity_poly.type
_entity_poly.pdbx_seq_one_letter_code
_entity_poly.pdbx_strand_id
1 'polypeptide(L)'
;MGLKDILEFGSAVAKRMSEDPAHMQRVANLLLTSNLSPEDRAVLFESRKKTRQYLQTGASLGLLLGIGTSIFLIRRSGIAYRNLRRMQTSGATVRFADGREELISNLSPAVRPSFAKNAITFGMLSMGGYIFGGMVGSSFGEQALREYQAMHPDAMKRIRAYERQSMVAILKHAAKAAEELDAERSDREGVSSLSRREGGGGGAGFDSWPPPDNPPPEFPRSF
;
A
#
# COMPACT_ATOMS: atom_id res chain seq x y z
N MET A 1 -7.92 21.54 0.14
CA MET A 1 -6.70 20.73 0.19
C MET A 1 -6.91 19.47 -0.62
N GLY A 2 -6.11 19.27 -1.67
CA GLY A 2 -6.14 18.04 -2.46
C GLY A 2 -5.33 16.91 -1.81
N LEU A 3 -5.60 15.67 -2.21
CA LEU A 3 -4.81 14.48 -1.82
C LEU A 3 -3.30 14.66 -2.10
N LYS A 4 -2.95 15.42 -3.14
CA LYS A 4 -1.56 15.76 -3.48
C LYS A 4 -0.91 16.66 -2.42
N ASP A 5 -1.63 17.68 -1.94
CA ASP A 5 -1.12 18.59 -0.91
C ASP A 5 -0.83 17.86 0.41
N ILE A 6 -1.68 16.89 0.77
CA ILE A 6 -1.50 16.07 1.98
C ILE A 6 -0.27 15.16 1.85
N LEU A 7 -0.07 14.57 0.67
CA LEU A 7 1.09 13.71 0.40
C LEU A 7 2.39 14.52 0.35
N GLU A 8 2.38 15.69 -0.27
CA GLU A 8 3.52 16.60 -0.30
C GLU A 8 3.87 17.09 1.10
N PHE A 9 2.87 17.53 1.87
CA PHE A 9 3.06 17.93 3.26
C PHE A 9 3.61 16.78 4.11
N GLY A 10 3.01 15.58 4.02
CA GLY A 10 3.50 14.40 4.73
C GLY A 10 4.94 14.04 4.36
N SER A 11 5.31 14.15 3.08
CA SER A 11 6.68 13.92 2.62
C SER A 11 7.66 14.99 3.12
N ALA A 12 7.24 16.25 3.20
CA ALA A 12 8.03 17.35 3.73
C ALA A 12 8.27 17.20 5.24
N VAL A 13 7.24 16.83 6.00
CA VAL A 13 7.34 16.48 7.43
C VAL A 13 8.31 15.32 7.63
N ALA A 14 8.18 14.25 6.84
CA ALA A 14 9.07 13.09 6.94
C ALA A 14 10.53 13.44 6.61
N LYS A 15 10.76 14.24 5.57
CA LYS A 15 12.10 14.71 5.19
C LYS A 15 12.71 15.56 6.30
N ARG A 16 11.95 16.52 6.85
CA ARG A 16 12.40 17.38 7.95
C ARG A 16 12.72 16.58 9.22
N MET A 17 11.90 15.58 9.52
CA MET A 17 12.12 14.66 10.63
C MET A 17 13.41 13.84 10.46
N SER A 18 13.77 13.48 9.23
CA SER A 18 15.02 12.78 8.92
C SER A 18 16.26 13.69 8.94
N GLU A 19 16.08 14.99 8.75
CA GLU A 19 17.16 15.98 8.70
C GLU A 19 17.63 16.43 10.08
N ASP A 20 16.85 16.26 11.16
CA ASP A 20 17.27 16.58 12.53
C ASP A 20 18.04 15.38 13.16
N PRO A 21 19.38 15.38 13.09
CA PRO A 21 20.17 14.27 13.61
C PRO A 21 20.18 14.29 15.14
N ALA A 22 19.92 15.44 15.78
CA ALA A 22 19.88 15.58 17.23
C ALA A 22 18.59 14.97 17.80
N HIS A 23 17.46 15.06 17.10
CA HIS A 23 16.25 14.35 17.50
C HIS A 23 16.40 12.84 17.30
N MET A 24 16.94 12.39 16.16
CA MET A 24 17.23 10.98 15.95
C MET A 24 18.22 10.44 16.97
N GLN A 25 19.21 11.24 17.39
CA GLN A 25 20.09 10.90 18.49
C GLN A 25 19.39 10.93 19.85
N ARG A 26 18.39 11.79 20.10
CA ARG A 26 17.59 11.76 21.34
C ARG A 26 16.66 10.54 21.39
N VAL A 27 16.04 10.18 20.27
CA VAL A 27 15.27 8.94 20.15
C VAL A 27 16.20 7.73 20.27
N ALA A 28 17.35 7.76 19.60
CA ALA A 28 18.38 6.73 19.72
C ALA A 28 18.96 6.66 21.14
N ASN A 29 19.13 7.79 21.82
CA ASN A 29 19.58 7.83 23.21
C ASN A 29 18.46 7.35 24.13
N LEU A 30 17.19 7.67 23.91
CA LEU A 30 16.05 7.05 24.59
C LEU A 30 15.98 5.52 24.31
N LEU A 31 16.49 5.07 23.17
CA LEU A 31 16.66 3.65 22.82
C LEU A 31 17.86 3.02 23.54
N LEU A 32 18.99 3.71 23.62
CA LEU A 32 20.27 3.23 24.17
C LEU A 32 20.36 3.36 25.70
N THR A 33 19.92 4.48 26.27
CA THR A 33 19.80 4.79 27.72
C THR A 33 18.56 4.19 28.38
N SER A 34 17.81 3.36 27.65
CA SER A 34 16.61 2.70 28.17
C SER A 34 16.96 1.89 29.45
N ASN A 35 16.26 2.20 30.55
CA ASN A 35 16.18 1.41 31.78
C ASN A 35 15.56 0.01 31.56
N LEU A 36 15.57 -0.52 30.33
CA LEU A 36 15.26 -1.92 30.09
C LEU A 36 16.43 -2.74 30.62
N SER A 37 16.11 -3.67 31.53
CA SER A 37 17.06 -4.68 31.97
C SER A 37 17.68 -5.38 30.75
N PRO A 38 18.95 -5.78 30.78
CA PRO A 38 19.54 -6.59 29.72
C PRO A 38 18.70 -7.84 29.39
N GLU A 39 17.98 -8.36 30.38
CA GLU A 39 17.00 -9.44 30.22
C GLU A 39 15.80 -9.04 29.34
N ASP A 40 15.20 -7.87 29.58
CA ASP A 40 14.06 -7.36 28.78
C ASP A 40 14.46 -7.14 27.31
N ARG A 41 15.71 -6.70 27.09
CA ARG A 41 16.27 -6.54 25.73
C ARG A 41 16.41 -7.89 25.04
N ALA A 42 16.87 -8.92 25.74
CA ALA A 42 16.97 -10.27 25.19
C ALA A 42 15.59 -10.81 24.76
N VAL A 43 14.57 -10.63 25.60
CA VAL A 43 13.18 -11.01 25.31
C VAL A 43 12.63 -10.28 24.07
N LEU A 44 12.92 -8.98 23.93
CA LEU A 44 12.57 -8.20 22.74
C LEU A 44 13.27 -8.66 21.47
N PHE A 45 14.57 -8.95 21.55
CA PHE A 45 15.31 -9.44 20.38
C PHE A 45 14.86 -10.83 19.96
N GLU A 46 14.64 -11.73 20.93
CA GLU A 46 14.22 -13.10 20.66
C GLU A 46 12.81 -13.15 20.09
N SER A 47 11.88 -12.35 20.62
CA SER A 47 10.53 -12.23 20.07
C SER A 47 10.53 -11.75 18.62
N ARG A 48 11.25 -10.66 18.31
CA ARG A 48 11.40 -10.15 16.94
C ARG A 48 12.05 -11.17 16.00
N LYS A 49 13.07 -11.88 16.50
CA LYS A 49 13.77 -12.93 15.75
C LYS A 49 12.81 -14.07 15.40
N LYS A 50 11.99 -14.54 16.35
CA LYS A 50 10.99 -15.59 16.13
C LYS A 50 9.96 -15.17 15.08
N THR A 51 9.33 -14.00 15.23
CA THR A 51 8.35 -13.52 14.23
C THR A 51 8.97 -13.40 12.85
N ARG A 52 10.20 -12.87 12.75
CA ARG A 52 10.92 -12.78 11.48
C ARG A 52 11.21 -14.14 10.87
N GLN A 53 11.63 -15.12 11.68
CA GLN A 53 11.88 -16.48 11.22
C GLN A 53 10.61 -17.12 10.65
N TYR A 54 9.48 -17.05 11.36
CA TYR A 54 8.21 -17.60 10.86
C TYR A 54 7.71 -16.89 9.60
N LEU A 55 7.82 -15.56 9.54
CA LEU A 55 7.48 -14.78 8.35
C LEU A 55 8.35 -15.19 7.15
N GLN A 56 9.67 -15.29 7.33
CA GLN A 56 10.60 -15.67 6.26
C GLN A 56 10.37 -17.11 5.79
N THR A 57 10.15 -18.04 6.72
CA THR A 57 9.87 -19.45 6.40
C THR A 57 8.53 -19.58 5.67
N GLY A 58 7.48 -18.90 6.15
CA GLY A 58 6.18 -18.88 5.49
C GLY A 58 6.23 -18.27 4.08
N ALA A 59 6.90 -17.12 3.94
CA ALA A 59 6.99 -16.44 2.65
C ALA A 59 7.83 -17.22 1.63
N SER A 60 8.91 -17.87 2.07
CA SER A 60 9.72 -18.75 1.20
C SER A 60 8.95 -20.00 0.77
N LEU A 61 8.26 -20.67 1.69
CA LEU A 61 7.38 -21.81 1.37
C LEU A 61 6.27 -21.40 0.40
N GLY A 62 5.62 -20.26 0.65
CA GLY A 62 4.57 -19.73 -0.21
C GLY A 62 5.06 -19.39 -1.61
N LEU A 63 6.26 -18.81 -1.73
CA LEU A 63 6.89 -18.54 -3.02
C LEU A 63 7.22 -19.83 -3.78
N LEU A 64 7.77 -20.83 -3.11
CA LEU A 64 8.06 -22.14 -3.71
C LEU A 64 6.78 -22.82 -4.21
N LEU A 65 5.70 -22.77 -3.42
CA LEU A 65 4.39 -23.28 -3.81
C LEU A 65 3.80 -22.49 -4.99
N GLY A 66 3.93 -21.15 -4.99
CA GLY A 66 3.48 -20.30 -6.09
C GLY A 66 4.21 -20.59 -7.40
N ILE A 67 5.53 -20.76 -7.35
CA ILE A 67 6.34 -21.17 -8.50
C ILE A 67 5.96 -22.57 -8.97
N GLY A 68 5.85 -23.53 -8.04
CA GLY A 68 5.50 -24.92 -8.35
C GLY A 68 4.14 -25.06 -9.02
N THR A 69 3.12 -24.38 -8.49
CA THR A 69 1.75 -24.34 -9.04
C THR A 69 1.71 -23.65 -10.40
N SER A 70 2.46 -22.55 -10.59
CA SER A 70 2.58 -21.88 -11.89
C SER A 70 3.18 -22.81 -12.95
N ILE A 71 4.31 -23.46 -12.63
CA ILE A 71 4.96 -24.42 -13.55
C ILE A 71 4.01 -25.57 -13.89
N PHE A 72 3.28 -26.08 -12.91
CA PHE A 72 2.29 -27.15 -13.10
C PHE A 72 1.17 -26.72 -14.05
N LEU A 73 0.60 -25.53 -13.87
CA LEU A 73 -0.47 -24.99 -14.72
C LEU A 73 0.01 -24.74 -16.16
N ILE A 74 1.20 -24.16 -16.32
CA ILE A 74 1.81 -23.93 -17.64
C ILE A 74 2.03 -25.28 -18.34
N ARG A 75 2.58 -26.28 -17.64
CA ARG A 75 2.76 -27.63 -18.21
C ARG A 75 1.45 -28.30 -18.59
N ARG A 76 0.44 -28.23 -17.73
CA ARG A 76 -0.89 -28.80 -17.99
C ARG A 76 -1.53 -28.18 -19.23
N SER A 77 -1.47 -26.85 -19.37
CA SER A 77 -2.00 -26.15 -20.54
C SER A 77 -1.25 -26.53 -21.83
N GLY A 78 0.08 -26.68 -21.75
CA GLY A 78 0.90 -27.13 -22.88
C GLY A 78 0.58 -28.56 -23.34
N ILE A 79 0.31 -29.49 -22.39
CA ILE A 79 -0.11 -30.86 -22.71
C ILE A 79 -1.48 -30.86 -23.39
N ALA A 80 -2.45 -30.11 -22.84
CA ALA A 80 -3.79 -30.00 -23.40
C ALA A 80 -3.75 -29.46 -24.84
N TYR A 81 -2.96 -28.41 -25.09
CA TYR A 81 -2.78 -27.86 -26.43
C TYR A 81 -2.18 -28.87 -27.41
N ARG A 82 -1.15 -29.63 -26.99
CA ARG A 82 -0.55 -30.69 -27.83
C ARG A 82 -1.55 -31.79 -28.18
N ASN A 83 -2.36 -32.22 -27.22
CA ASN A 83 -3.37 -33.24 -27.45
C ASN A 83 -4.45 -32.75 -28.42
N LEU A 84 -4.91 -31.52 -28.26
CA LEU A 84 -5.89 -30.91 -29.16
C LEU A 84 -5.33 -30.73 -30.58
N ARG A 85 -4.06 -30.30 -30.70
CA ARG A 85 -3.39 -30.20 -32.01
C ARG A 85 -3.24 -31.58 -32.66
N ARG A 86 -2.96 -32.63 -31.89
CA ARG A 86 -2.92 -34.02 -32.40
C ARG A 86 -4.28 -34.47 -32.92
N MET A 87 -5.36 -34.22 -32.17
CA MET A 87 -6.73 -34.52 -32.56
C MET A 87 -7.14 -33.79 -33.85
N GLN A 88 -6.72 -32.54 -34.01
CA GLN A 88 -6.92 -31.79 -35.24
C GLN A 88 -6.16 -32.42 -36.43
N THR A 89 -4.87 -32.76 -36.24
CA THR A 89 -4.09 -33.39 -37.33
C THR A 89 -4.57 -34.78 -37.71
N SER A 90 -5.17 -35.52 -36.77
CA SER A 90 -5.73 -36.85 -37.03
C SER A 90 -7.17 -36.81 -37.58
N GLY A 91 -7.75 -35.63 -37.78
CA GLY A 91 -9.12 -35.49 -38.30
C GLY A 91 -10.20 -35.99 -37.33
N ALA A 92 -10.00 -35.87 -36.01
CA ALA A 92 -10.97 -36.33 -35.03
C ALA A 92 -12.28 -35.52 -35.12
N THR A 93 -13.41 -36.22 -35.10
CA THR A 93 -14.77 -35.65 -35.07
C THR A 93 -15.31 -35.64 -33.63
N VAL A 94 -16.00 -34.57 -33.26
CA VAL A 94 -16.80 -34.54 -32.02
C VAL A 94 -18.24 -34.80 -32.41
N ARG A 95 -18.84 -35.82 -31.80
CA ARG A 95 -20.25 -36.14 -31.98
C ARG A 95 -21.05 -35.52 -30.84
N PHE A 96 -21.91 -34.56 -31.17
CA PHE A 96 -22.76 -33.89 -30.20
C PHE A 96 -23.93 -34.78 -29.79
N ALA A 97 -24.58 -34.44 -28.68
CA ALA A 97 -25.77 -35.15 -28.19
C ALA A 97 -26.90 -35.20 -29.24
N ASP A 98 -26.98 -34.19 -30.10
CA ASP A 98 -27.94 -34.10 -31.21
C ASP A 98 -27.55 -34.95 -32.45
N GLY A 99 -26.50 -35.78 -32.36
CA GLY A 99 -26.05 -36.67 -33.44
C GLY A 99 -25.26 -35.99 -34.55
N ARG A 100 -25.09 -34.65 -34.50
CA ARG A 100 -24.22 -33.91 -35.41
C ARG A 100 -22.75 -34.25 -35.15
N GLU A 101 -22.01 -34.55 -36.21
CA GLU A 101 -20.56 -34.73 -36.17
C GLU A 101 -19.88 -33.50 -36.79
N GLU A 102 -19.05 -32.81 -36.01
CA GLU A 102 -18.25 -31.69 -36.52
C GLU A 102 -16.76 -32.01 -36.40
N LEU A 103 -16.01 -31.73 -37.46
CA LEU A 103 -14.54 -31.79 -37.43
C LEU A 103 -14.02 -30.68 -36.52
N ILE A 104 -13.05 -31.03 -35.67
CA ILE A 104 -12.29 -30.06 -34.86
C ILE A 104 -11.33 -29.29 -35.78
N SER A 105 -11.86 -28.41 -36.64
CA SER A 105 -11.06 -27.66 -37.61
C SER A 105 -10.53 -26.33 -37.04
N ASN A 106 -11.22 -25.75 -36.05
CA ASN A 106 -10.86 -24.49 -35.42
C ASN A 106 -10.54 -24.65 -33.93
N LEU A 107 -9.26 -24.56 -33.58
CA LEU A 107 -8.84 -24.41 -32.19
C LEU A 107 -9.11 -22.98 -31.74
N SER A 108 -9.87 -22.82 -30.65
CA SER A 108 -10.09 -21.50 -30.04
C SER A 108 -8.74 -20.84 -29.67
N PRO A 109 -8.54 -19.54 -29.95
CA PRO A 109 -7.32 -18.82 -29.60
C PRO A 109 -7.04 -18.81 -28.10
N ALA A 110 -8.05 -19.02 -27.25
CA ALA A 110 -7.90 -19.10 -25.79
C ALA A 110 -7.07 -20.31 -25.30
N VAL A 111 -6.96 -21.35 -26.13
CA VAL A 111 -6.23 -22.59 -25.81
C VAL A 111 -4.75 -22.49 -26.22
N ARG A 112 -4.38 -21.48 -27.02
CA ARG A 112 -3.02 -21.31 -27.49
C ARG A 112 -2.11 -20.90 -26.33
N PRO A 113 -0.95 -21.55 -26.15
CA PRO A 113 0.05 -21.10 -25.18
C PRO A 113 0.52 -19.70 -25.58
N SER A 114 0.42 -18.75 -24.64
CA SER A 114 0.82 -17.36 -24.82
C SER A 114 1.85 -16.97 -23.77
N PHE A 115 2.90 -16.26 -24.21
CA PHE A 115 3.94 -15.78 -23.32
C PHE A 115 3.40 -14.81 -22.27
N ALA A 116 2.54 -13.86 -22.67
CA ALA A 116 1.93 -12.89 -21.76
C ALA A 116 1.10 -13.59 -20.67
N LYS A 117 0.28 -14.58 -21.05
CA LYS A 117 -0.51 -15.38 -20.09
C LYS A 117 0.39 -16.12 -19.10
N ASN A 118 1.48 -16.72 -19.59
CA ASN A 118 2.42 -17.44 -18.74
C ASN A 118 3.18 -16.50 -17.79
N ALA A 119 3.57 -15.31 -18.25
CA ALA A 119 4.22 -14.30 -17.42
C ALA A 119 3.30 -13.79 -16.31
N ILE A 120 2.04 -13.49 -16.64
CA ILE A 120 1.02 -13.08 -15.65
C ILE A 120 0.77 -14.21 -14.65
N THR A 121 0.58 -15.44 -15.13
CA THR A 121 0.38 -16.61 -14.26
C THR A 121 1.55 -16.79 -13.31
N PHE A 122 2.78 -16.70 -13.82
CA PHE A 122 3.99 -16.82 -13.01
C PHE A 122 4.13 -15.68 -12.00
N GLY A 123 3.95 -14.43 -12.41
CA GLY A 123 4.03 -13.27 -11.53
C GLY A 123 2.96 -13.32 -10.44
N MET A 124 1.69 -13.50 -10.81
CA MET A 124 0.58 -13.53 -9.86
C MET A 124 0.67 -14.71 -8.89
N LEU A 125 0.96 -15.92 -9.36
CA LEU A 125 1.04 -17.07 -8.44
C LEU A 125 2.29 -17.01 -7.56
N SER A 126 3.43 -16.54 -8.07
CA SER A 126 4.63 -16.42 -7.25
C SER A 126 4.49 -15.30 -6.21
N MET A 127 4.02 -14.12 -6.62
CA MET A 127 3.80 -12.98 -5.72
C MET A 127 2.65 -13.28 -4.74
N GLY A 128 1.54 -13.83 -5.24
CA GLY A 128 0.41 -14.24 -4.43
C GLY A 128 0.79 -15.33 -3.44
N GLY A 129 1.58 -16.32 -3.86
CA GLY A 129 2.13 -17.35 -3.00
C GLY A 129 3.04 -16.77 -1.92
N TYR A 130 3.94 -15.86 -2.26
CA TYR A 130 4.81 -15.17 -1.31
C TYR A 130 4.02 -14.39 -0.25
N ILE A 131 3.05 -13.58 -0.69
CA ILE A 131 2.20 -12.78 0.22
C ILE A 131 1.37 -13.70 1.11
N PHE A 132 0.70 -14.69 0.51
CA PHE A 132 -0.13 -15.64 1.25
C PHE A 132 0.68 -16.46 2.25
N GLY A 133 1.82 -17.00 1.83
CA GLY A 133 2.75 -17.70 2.71
C GLY A 133 3.30 -16.82 3.82
N GLY A 134 3.58 -15.54 3.53
CA GLY A 134 3.98 -14.54 4.51
C GLY A 134 2.90 -14.28 5.56
N MET A 135 1.64 -14.14 5.15
CA MET A 135 0.50 -13.95 6.08
C MET A 135 0.29 -15.17 6.98
N VAL A 136 0.36 -16.37 6.39
CA VAL A 136 0.25 -17.62 7.15
C VAL A 136 1.41 -17.74 8.14
N GLY A 137 2.65 -17.51 7.70
CA GLY A 137 3.83 -17.49 8.56
C GLY A 137 3.74 -16.44 9.67
N SER A 138 3.22 -15.25 9.38
CA SER A 138 2.98 -14.21 10.39
C SER A 138 1.98 -14.65 11.44
N SER A 139 0.89 -15.32 11.03
CA SER A 139 -0.14 -15.80 11.96
C SER A 139 0.41 -16.84 12.94
N PHE A 140 1.22 -17.78 12.45
CA PHE A 140 1.94 -18.73 13.32
C PHE A 140 2.98 -18.04 14.19
N GLY A 141 3.70 -17.05 13.63
CA GLY A 141 4.65 -16.23 14.38
C GLY A 141 3.98 -15.46 15.52
N GLU A 142 2.76 -14.96 15.34
CA GLU A 142 1.98 -14.30 16.39
C GLU A 142 1.54 -15.26 17.49
N GLN A 143 1.14 -16.48 17.15
CA GLN A 143 0.79 -17.50 18.15
C GLN A 143 2.01 -17.87 19.00
N ALA A 144 3.14 -18.18 18.36
CA ALA A 144 4.40 -18.46 19.05
C ALA A 144 4.89 -17.26 19.88
N LEU A 145 4.65 -16.05 19.40
CA LEU A 145 4.96 -14.83 20.13
C LEU A 145 4.06 -14.70 21.37
N ARG A 146 2.76 -14.97 21.27
CA ARG A 146 1.82 -14.93 22.42
C ARG A 146 2.23 -15.91 23.50
N GLU A 147 2.61 -17.13 23.12
CA GLU A 147 3.13 -18.13 24.05
C GLU A 147 4.43 -17.65 24.72
N TYR A 148 5.37 -17.11 23.94
CA TYR A 148 6.61 -16.57 24.46
C TYR A 148 6.40 -15.39 25.41
N GLN A 149 5.46 -14.50 25.09
CA GLN A 149 5.08 -13.38 25.96
C GLN A 149 4.40 -13.84 27.25
N ALA A 150 3.62 -14.93 27.20
CA ALA A 150 2.98 -15.49 28.38
C ALA A 150 4.00 -16.06 29.40
N MET A 151 5.17 -16.51 28.92
CA MET A 151 6.27 -16.97 29.79
C MET A 151 7.00 -15.81 30.51
N HIS A 152 6.94 -14.59 29.98
CA HIS A 152 7.64 -13.42 30.53
C HIS A 152 6.69 -12.22 30.78
N PRO A 153 5.69 -12.36 31.66
CA PRO A 153 4.63 -11.35 31.82
C PRO A 153 5.16 -10.02 32.37
N ASP A 154 6.14 -10.04 33.28
CA ASP A 154 6.66 -8.82 33.91
C ASP A 154 7.60 -8.04 33.00
N ALA A 155 8.44 -8.74 32.21
CA ALA A 155 9.23 -8.12 31.16
C ALA A 155 8.32 -7.43 30.14
N MET A 156 7.22 -8.08 29.72
CA MET A 156 6.30 -7.50 28.74
C MET A 156 5.57 -6.26 29.25
N LYS A 157 5.24 -6.16 30.54
CA LYS A 157 4.67 -4.93 31.12
C LYS A 157 5.64 -3.76 30.98
N ARG A 158 6.92 -3.96 31.30
CA ARG A 158 7.98 -2.94 31.19
C ARG A 158 8.20 -2.54 29.74
N ILE A 159 8.29 -3.53 28.85
CA ILE A 159 8.43 -3.32 27.40
C ILE A 159 7.26 -2.51 26.84
N ARG A 160 6.00 -2.83 27.18
CA ARG A 160 4.83 -2.09 26.68
C ARG A 160 4.75 -0.66 27.21
N ALA A 161 5.11 -0.44 28.48
CA ALA A 161 5.21 0.91 29.03
C ALA A 161 6.25 1.75 28.26
N TYR A 162 7.38 1.12 27.93
CA TYR A 162 8.45 1.71 27.13
C TYR A 162 8.03 2.01 25.67
N GLU A 163 7.36 1.07 25.01
CA GLU A 163 6.83 1.26 23.66
C GLU A 163 5.84 2.44 23.59
N ARG A 164 4.98 2.59 24.60
CA ARG A 164 4.06 3.73 24.66
C ARG A 164 4.81 5.05 24.82
N GLN A 165 5.80 5.11 25.71
CA GLN A 165 6.58 6.32 25.94
C GLN A 165 7.38 6.72 24.69
N SER A 166 8.00 5.75 24.02
CA SER A 166 8.73 5.99 22.78
C SER A 166 7.82 6.45 21.64
N MET A 167 6.65 5.83 21.46
CA MET A 167 5.66 6.28 20.47
C MET A 167 5.20 7.71 20.74
N VAL A 168 4.90 8.06 22.00
CA VAL A 168 4.53 9.43 22.37
C VAL A 168 5.65 10.42 22.07
N ALA A 169 6.91 10.05 22.32
CA ALA A 169 8.06 10.91 22.01
C ALA A 169 8.20 11.15 20.49
N ILE A 170 8.05 10.11 19.68
CA ILE A 170 8.09 10.18 18.21
C ILE A 170 6.93 11.04 17.69
N LEU A 171 5.72 10.83 18.21
CA LEU A 171 4.52 11.58 17.79
C LEU A 171 4.61 13.06 18.16
N LYS A 172 5.10 13.39 19.36
CA LYS A 172 5.35 14.78 19.77
C LYS A 172 6.31 15.49 18.82
N HIS A 173 7.33 14.78 18.35
CA HIS A 173 8.27 15.35 17.39
C HIS A 173 7.65 15.52 16.01
N ALA A 174 6.92 14.51 15.52
CA ALA A 174 6.21 14.62 14.26
C ALA A 174 5.20 15.80 14.27
N ALA A 175 4.50 16.00 15.39
CA ALA A 175 3.61 17.14 15.58
C ALA A 175 4.36 18.47 15.54
N LYS A 176 5.48 18.61 16.26
CA LYS A 176 6.30 19.83 16.24
C LYS A 176 6.83 20.16 14.83
N ALA A 177 7.31 19.14 14.11
CA ALA A 177 7.78 19.31 12.73
C ALA A 177 6.64 19.74 11.79
N ALA A 178 5.42 19.24 12.01
CA ALA A 178 4.24 19.65 11.26
C ALA A 178 3.82 21.10 11.59
N GLU A 179 3.82 21.49 12.86
CA GLU A 179 3.51 22.87 13.31
C GLU A 179 4.48 23.91 12.73
N GLU A 180 5.78 23.61 12.73
CA GLU A 180 6.79 24.50 12.14
C GLU A 180 6.61 24.68 10.63
N LEU A 181 6.31 23.59 9.91
CA LEU A 181 6.06 23.65 8.47
C LEU A 181 4.77 24.40 8.13
N ASP A 182 3.75 24.30 8.99
CA ASP A 182 2.50 25.05 8.82
C ASP A 182 2.70 26.55 9.09
N ALA A 183 3.50 26.90 10.11
CA ALA A 183 3.89 28.29 10.36
C ALA A 183 4.67 28.90 9.18
N GLU A 184 5.68 28.19 8.65
CA GLU A 184 6.42 28.65 7.46
C GLU A 184 5.52 28.81 6.22
N ARG A 185 4.52 27.94 6.06
CA ARG A 185 3.55 28.03 4.96
C ARG A 185 2.63 29.24 5.13
N SER A 186 2.11 29.46 6.34
CA SER A 186 1.29 30.61 6.68
C SER A 186 2.05 31.93 6.44
N ASP A 187 3.33 32.01 6.83
CA ASP A 187 4.15 33.19 6.60
C ASP A 187 4.36 33.47 5.10
N ARG A 188 4.61 32.44 4.29
CA ARG A 188 4.73 32.58 2.82
C ARG A 188 3.43 33.06 2.17
N GLU A 189 2.30 32.49 2.58
CA GLU A 189 0.98 32.90 2.07
C GLU A 189 0.63 34.33 2.52
N GLY A 190 0.96 34.70 3.77
CA GLY A 190 0.82 36.06 4.30
C GLY A 190 1.64 37.10 3.54
N VAL A 191 2.92 36.82 3.27
CA VAL A 191 3.81 37.70 2.46
C VAL A 191 3.33 37.81 1.01
N SER A 192 2.77 36.73 0.43
CA SER A 192 2.17 36.78 -0.91
C SER A 192 0.93 37.69 -0.97
N SER A 193 0.14 37.75 0.11
CA SER A 193 -1.05 38.61 0.18
C SER A 193 -0.68 40.09 0.36
N LEU A 194 0.39 40.39 1.10
CA LEU A 194 0.91 41.75 1.29
C LEU A 194 1.57 42.29 0.02
N SER A 195 2.41 41.49 -0.64
CA SER A 195 3.02 41.85 -1.93
C SER A 195 1.99 42.00 -3.06
N ARG A 196 0.87 41.24 -3.04
CA ARG A 196 -0.27 41.44 -3.95
C ARG A 196 -1.01 42.75 -3.69
N ARG A 197 -1.02 43.23 -2.44
CA ARG A 197 -1.67 44.48 -2.06
C ARG A 197 -0.81 45.71 -2.41
N GLU A 198 0.51 45.59 -2.36
CA GLU A 198 1.44 46.66 -2.75
C GLU A 198 1.74 46.68 -4.27
N GLY A 199 1.70 45.54 -4.95
CA GLY A 199 1.86 45.45 -6.41
C GLY A 199 0.61 45.76 -7.24
N GLY A 200 -0.54 45.97 -6.59
CA GLY A 200 -1.85 46.26 -7.20
C GLY A 200 -2.34 47.70 -7.02
N GLY A 201 -1.47 48.62 -6.60
CA GLY A 201 -1.77 50.05 -6.46
C GLY A 201 -1.79 50.79 -7.80
N GLY A 202 -2.74 50.45 -8.67
CA GLY A 202 -2.90 51.13 -9.97
C GLY A 202 -4.04 50.54 -10.78
N GLY A 203 -5.29 50.75 -10.37
CA GLY A 203 -6.43 50.35 -11.20
C GLY A 203 -7.80 50.43 -10.52
N ALA A 204 -8.44 51.59 -10.70
CA ALA A 204 -9.89 51.80 -10.80
C ALA A 204 -10.81 51.29 -9.68
N GLY A 205 -11.39 52.27 -8.98
CA GLY A 205 -12.47 52.09 -8.01
C GLY A 205 -13.70 51.41 -8.60
N PHE A 206 -14.30 50.56 -7.78
CA PHE A 206 -15.54 49.82 -8.04
C PHE A 206 -16.76 50.68 -7.68
N ASP A 207 -16.79 51.94 -8.13
CA ASP A 207 -17.89 52.89 -7.94
C ASP A 207 -18.47 53.33 -9.30
N SER A 208 -19.00 52.38 -10.07
CA SER A 208 -19.98 52.69 -11.11
C SER A 208 -20.81 51.45 -11.47
N TRP A 209 -21.72 51.14 -10.55
CA TRP A 209 -22.89 50.29 -10.82
C TRP A 209 -23.97 51.17 -11.48
N PRO A 210 -24.40 50.93 -12.73
CA PRO A 210 -25.63 51.53 -13.24
C PRO A 210 -26.85 50.69 -12.79
N PRO A 211 -28.01 51.30 -12.54
CA PRO A 211 -29.23 50.57 -12.20
C PRO A 211 -29.75 49.77 -13.40
N PRO A 212 -30.38 48.60 -13.20
CA PRO A 212 -30.94 47.80 -14.28
C PRO A 212 -32.27 48.41 -14.78
N ASP A 213 -32.25 49.01 -15.97
CA ASP A 213 -33.45 49.33 -16.76
C ASP A 213 -34.01 48.07 -17.43
N ASN A 214 -34.45 47.10 -16.64
CA ASN A 214 -35.16 45.94 -17.16
C ASN A 214 -36.58 45.92 -16.57
N PRO A 215 -37.62 46.34 -17.31
CA PRO A 215 -38.99 46.15 -16.84
C PRO A 215 -39.31 44.65 -16.75
N PRO A 216 -40.11 44.21 -15.77
CA PRO A 216 -40.42 42.80 -15.59
C PRO A 216 -41.21 42.25 -16.79
N PRO A 217 -41.02 40.96 -17.15
CA PRO A 217 -41.77 40.34 -18.25
C PRO A 217 -43.26 40.27 -17.91
N GLU A 218 -44.10 40.88 -18.75
CA GLU A 218 -45.55 40.73 -18.69
C GLU A 218 -45.93 39.30 -19.13
N PHE A 219 -46.57 38.55 -18.22
CA PHE A 219 -47.17 37.28 -18.56
C PHE A 219 -48.54 37.51 -19.22
N PRO A 220 -48.85 36.86 -20.36
CA PRO A 220 -50.18 36.93 -20.95
C PRO A 220 -51.20 36.27 -20.01
N ARG A 221 -52.17 37.06 -19.55
CA ARG A 221 -53.39 36.54 -18.92
C ARG A 221 -54.25 35.96 -20.04
N SER A 222 -54.63 34.70 -19.88
CA SER A 222 -55.59 33.96 -20.70
C SER A 222 -56.86 34.76 -21.03
N PHE A 223 -57.26 34.80 -22.31
CA PHE A 223 -58.51 34.24 -22.87
C PHE A 223 -58.50 34.40 -24.40
#